data_AF-A0A8J9SGB4-F1
#
_entry.id   AF-A0A8J9SGB4-F1
#
_cell.length_a   1.000
_cell.length_b   1.000
_cell.length_c   1.000
_cell.angle_alpha   90.00
_cell.angle_beta   90.00
_cell.angle_gamma   90.00
#
_symmetry.space_group_name_H-M   'P 1'
#
loop_
_entity.id
_entity.type
_entity.pdbx_description
1 polymer ?
#
loop_
_entity_poly.entity_id
_entity_poly.type
_entity_poly.pdbx_seq_one_letter_code
_entity_poly.pdbx_strand_id
1 'polypeptide(L)'
;MHKDKVFQLAKGFRGRSKNCIRIARERVEKALQYAWRDRKAKKREMRSLWIQRINAASKEHGVSYSKLMHGLQQDNIQINRKVLSEIAVQEPFSFKALVDQVRMMRGTA
;
A
#
# COMPACT_ATOMS: atom_id res chain seq x y z
N MET A 1 -24.80 3.65 -23.49
CA MET A 1 -24.50 2.25 -23.08
C MET A 1 -25.79 1.44 -23.19
N HIS A 2 -25.77 0.29 -23.88
CA HIS A 2 -26.98 -0.54 -24.04
C HIS A 2 -27.44 -1.15 -22.72
N LYS A 3 -28.75 -1.36 -22.57
CA LYS A 3 -29.41 -1.86 -21.37
C LYS A 3 -28.76 -3.12 -20.81
N ASP A 4 -28.49 -4.11 -21.66
CA ASP A 4 -27.94 -5.40 -21.22
C ASP A 4 -26.51 -5.26 -20.69
N LYS A 5 -25.69 -4.44 -21.33
CA LYS A 5 -24.33 -4.12 -20.86
C LYS A 5 -24.37 -3.45 -19.48
N VAL A 6 -25.32 -2.54 -19.25
CA VAL A 6 -25.47 -1.86 -17.94
C VAL A 6 -25.83 -2.87 -16.86
N PHE A 7 -26.76 -3.79 -17.12
CA PHE A 7 -27.13 -4.80 -16.14
C PHE A 7 -26.04 -5.84 -15.87
N GLN A 8 -25.22 -6.16 -16.88
CA GLN A 8 -24.02 -6.98 -16.68
C GLN A 8 -23.04 -6.31 -15.70
N LEU A 9 -22.77 -5.01 -15.86
CA LEU A 9 -21.88 -4.27 -14.94
C LEU A 9 -22.53 -4.00 -13.57
N ALA A 10 -23.85 -3.84 -13.51
CA ALA A 10 -24.58 -3.60 -12.27
C ALA A 10 -24.88 -4.88 -11.46
N LYS A 11 -24.46 -6.05 -11.95
CA LYS A 11 -24.68 -7.33 -11.26
C LYS A 11 -24.02 -7.28 -9.86
N GLY A 12 -24.80 -7.60 -8.84
CA GLY A 12 -24.37 -7.53 -7.43
C GLY A 12 -24.65 -6.18 -6.75
N PHE A 13 -25.13 -5.17 -7.46
CA PHE A 13 -25.56 -3.92 -6.83
C PHE A 13 -26.80 -4.13 -5.95
N ARG A 14 -26.90 -3.36 -4.86
CA ARG A 14 -27.97 -3.50 -3.86
C ARG A 14 -29.30 -2.88 -4.35
N GLY A 15 -30.41 -3.55 -4.07
CA GLY A 15 -31.77 -3.01 -4.27
C GLY A 15 -32.09 -2.67 -5.73
N ARG A 16 -32.75 -1.53 -5.96
CA ARG A 16 -33.21 -1.12 -7.31
C ARG A 16 -32.09 -0.86 -8.31
N SER A 17 -30.86 -0.67 -7.83
CA SER A 17 -29.71 -0.36 -8.70
C SER A 17 -29.17 -1.55 -9.51
N LYS A 18 -29.68 -2.76 -9.31
CA LYS A 18 -29.45 -3.92 -10.20
C LYS A 18 -30.60 -4.21 -11.18
N ASN A 19 -31.79 -3.63 -10.97
CA ASN A 19 -33.01 -3.98 -11.72
C ASN A 19 -33.58 -2.81 -12.54
N CYS A 20 -33.38 -1.56 -12.10
CA CYS A 20 -33.92 -0.38 -12.75
C CYS A 20 -32.83 0.30 -13.59
N ILE A 21 -33.00 0.36 -14.91
CA ILE A 21 -31.96 0.82 -15.85
C ILE A 21 -31.45 2.24 -15.56
N ARG A 22 -32.34 3.17 -15.21
CA ARG A 22 -31.97 4.56 -14.90
C ARG A 22 -31.02 4.64 -13.70
N ILE A 23 -31.40 4.00 -12.60
CA ILE A 23 -30.60 3.96 -11.36
C ILE A 23 -29.31 3.15 -11.57
N ALA A 24 -29.39 2.03 -12.30
CA ALA A 24 -28.25 1.18 -12.58
C ALA A 24 -27.18 1.94 -13.37
N ARG A 25 -27.58 2.69 -14.40
CA ARG A 25 -26.66 3.48 -15.22
C ARG A 25 -25.90 4.52 -14.40
N GLU A 26 -26.60 5.34 -13.63
CA GLU A 26 -26.01 6.36 -12.76
C GLU A 26 -25.01 5.74 -11.77
N ARG A 27 -25.36 4.58 -11.19
CA ARG A 27 -24.49 3.90 -10.22
C ARG A 27 -23.28 3.25 -10.87
N VAL A 28 -23.43 2.66 -12.06
CA VAL A 28 -22.32 2.06 -12.82
C VAL A 28 -21.33 3.14 -13.24
N GLU A 29 -21.81 4.27 -13.75
CA GLU A 29 -20.94 5.40 -14.14
C GLU A 29 -20.12 5.91 -12.94
N LYS A 30 -20.77 6.10 -11.78
CA LYS A 30 -20.08 6.49 -10.53
C LYS A 30 -19.09 5.43 -10.04
N ALA A 31 -19.45 4.15 -10.12
CA ALA A 31 -18.57 3.05 -9.74
C ALA A 31 -17.31 2.99 -10.63
N LEU A 32 -17.45 3.22 -11.94
CA LEU A 32 -16.32 3.25 -12.87
C LEU A 32 -15.38 4.45 -12.58
N GLN A 33 -15.93 5.62 -12.24
CA GLN A 33 -15.14 6.78 -11.82
C GLN A 33 -14.35 6.47 -10.53
N TYR A 34 -15.00 5.86 -9.53
CA TYR A 34 -14.31 5.41 -8.32
C TYR A 34 -13.27 4.34 -8.60
N ALA A 35 -13.54 3.36 -9.47
CA ALA A 35 -12.56 2.34 -9.83
C ALA A 35 -11.29 2.95 -10.46
N TRP A 36 -11.40 4.02 -11.24
CA TRP A 36 -10.23 4.73 -11.77
C TRP A 36 -9.47 5.48 -10.66
N ARG A 37 -10.19 6.25 -9.83
CA ARG A 37 -9.60 7.00 -8.71
C ARG A 37 -8.91 6.07 -7.71
N ASP A 38 -9.58 5.00 -7.33
CA ASP A 38 -9.15 4.10 -6.27
C ASP A 38 -7.99 3.20 -6.73
N ARG A 39 -7.87 2.88 -8.03
CA ARG A 39 -6.63 2.28 -8.58
C ARG A 39 -5.40 3.15 -8.35
N LYS A 40 -5.55 4.49 -8.40
CA LYS A 40 -4.46 5.42 -8.05
C LYS A 40 -4.28 5.54 -6.54
N ALA A 41 -5.38 5.56 -5.77
CA ALA A 41 -5.34 5.64 -4.31
C ALA A 41 -4.70 4.40 -3.66
N LYS A 42 -5.02 3.19 -4.14
CA LYS A 42 -4.47 1.91 -3.66
C LYS A 42 -2.95 1.88 -3.60
N LYS A 43 -2.26 2.50 -4.57
CA LYS A 43 -0.79 2.61 -4.57
C LYS A 43 -0.27 3.42 -3.37
N ARG A 44 -0.99 4.48 -2.97
CA ARG A 44 -0.66 5.32 -1.81
C ARG A 44 -1.03 4.62 -0.51
N GLU A 45 -2.19 4.00 -0.43
CA GLU A 45 -2.64 3.22 0.73
C GLU A 45 -1.67 2.08 1.07
N MET A 46 -1.27 1.29 0.07
CA MET A 46 -0.28 0.22 0.25
C MET A 46 1.07 0.77 0.72
N ARG A 47 1.51 1.90 0.17
CA ARG A 47 2.75 2.56 0.60
C ARG A 47 2.65 3.01 2.06
N SER A 48 1.54 3.60 2.48
CA SER A 48 1.30 3.98 3.87
C SER A 48 1.35 2.77 4.79
N LEU A 49 0.73 1.65 4.40
CA LEU A 49 0.80 0.39 5.16
C LEU A 49 2.25 -0.12 5.29
N TRP A 50 3.02 -0.14 4.20
CA TRP A 50 4.43 -0.57 4.27
C TRP A 50 5.25 0.32 5.20
N ILE A 51 5.05 1.63 5.16
CA ILE A 51 5.72 2.56 6.07
C ILE A 51 5.34 2.28 7.52
N GLN A 52 4.06 2.04 7.82
CA GLN A 52 3.61 1.69 9.16
C GLN A 52 4.26 0.40 9.66
N ARG A 53 4.32 -0.65 8.83
CA ARG A 53 4.99 -1.92 9.16
C ARG A 53 6.47 -1.75 9.44
N ILE A 54 7.19 -1.04 8.55
CA ILE A 54 8.62 -0.79 8.73
C ILE A 54 8.87 0.07 9.98
N ASN A 55 8.01 1.05 10.26
CA ASN A 55 8.14 1.90 11.44
C ASN A 55 7.92 1.13 12.74
N ALA A 56 7.02 0.14 12.76
CA ALA A 56 6.85 -0.75 13.91
C ALA A 56 8.13 -1.59 14.13
N ALA A 57 8.61 -2.27 13.10
CA ALA A 57 9.82 -3.09 13.19
C ALA A 57 11.08 -2.26 13.53
N SER A 58 11.24 -1.08 12.93
CA SER A 58 12.40 -0.23 13.22
C SER A 58 12.39 0.26 14.67
N LYS A 59 11.21 0.53 15.24
CA LYS A 59 11.05 0.92 16.65
C LYS A 59 11.45 -0.20 17.61
N GLU A 60 11.15 -1.46 17.30
CA GLU A 60 11.60 -2.62 18.10
C GLU A 60 13.13 -2.67 18.18
N HIS A 61 13.79 -2.26 17.11
CA HIS A 61 15.25 -2.11 17.07
C HIS A 61 15.73 -0.72 17.49
N GLY A 62 14.91 0.16 18.08
CA GLY A 62 15.34 1.46 18.60
C GLY A 62 15.77 2.50 17.55
N VAL A 63 15.36 2.35 16.29
CA VAL A 63 15.65 3.30 15.20
C VAL A 63 14.34 3.85 14.62
N SER A 64 14.27 5.16 14.38
CA SER A 64 13.10 5.74 13.71
C SER A 64 13.11 5.43 12.21
N TYR A 65 11.93 5.28 11.60
CA TYR A 65 11.82 5.02 10.17
C TYR A 65 12.60 6.02 9.29
N SER A 66 12.52 7.32 9.60
CA SER A 66 13.23 8.36 8.85
C SER A 66 14.75 8.18 8.92
N LYS A 67 15.25 7.79 10.09
CA LYS A 67 16.67 7.45 10.27
C LYS A 67 17.00 6.22 9.42
N LEU A 68 16.27 5.11 9.57
CA LEU A 68 16.54 3.89 8.81
C LEU A 68 16.60 4.14 7.29
N MET A 69 15.58 4.81 6.74
CA MET A 69 15.51 5.09 5.30
C MET A 69 16.63 6.00 4.81
N HIS A 70 17.01 7.00 5.60
CA HIS A 70 18.15 7.84 5.24
C HIS A 70 19.45 7.04 5.23
N GLY A 71 19.66 6.15 6.22
CA GLY A 71 20.85 5.31 6.27
C GLY A 71 20.96 4.40 5.05
N LEU A 72 19.88 3.68 4.73
CA LEU A 72 19.83 2.82 3.55
C LEU A 72 20.13 3.59 2.24
N GLN A 73 19.69 4.85 2.14
CA GLN A 73 19.98 5.68 0.96
C GLN A 73 21.46 6.09 0.88
N GLN A 74 22.09 6.43 2.01
CA GLN A 74 23.53 6.77 2.05
C GLN A 74 24.39 5.56 1.71
N ASP A 75 23.97 4.37 2.14
CA ASP A 75 24.66 3.11 1.89
C ASP A 75 24.40 2.57 0.46
N ASN A 76 23.69 3.34 -0.40
CA ASN A 76 23.28 2.95 -1.75
C ASN A 76 22.45 1.64 -1.82
N ILE A 77 21.81 1.26 -0.72
CA ILE A 77 20.96 0.07 -0.66
C ILE A 77 19.57 0.41 -1.23
N GLN A 78 19.37 0.13 -2.51
CA GLN A 78 18.14 0.44 -3.23
C GLN A 78 17.05 -0.63 -3.02
N ILE A 79 16.50 -0.69 -1.80
CA ILE A 79 15.40 -1.62 -1.47
C ILE A 79 14.05 -0.90 -1.53
N ASN A 80 13.09 -1.53 -2.23
CA ASN A 80 11.71 -1.07 -2.27
C ASN A 80 11.01 -1.32 -0.93
N ARG A 81 10.17 -0.35 -0.50
CA ARG A 81 9.40 -0.43 0.77
C ARG A 81 8.51 -1.66 0.88
N LYS A 82 7.98 -2.17 -0.23
CA LYS A 82 7.22 -3.42 -0.26
C LYS A 82 8.07 -4.58 0.26
N VAL A 83 9.26 -4.76 -0.33
CA VAL A 83 10.19 -5.84 0.01
C VAL A 83 10.73 -5.64 1.42
N LEU A 84 11.11 -4.40 1.78
CA LEU A 84 11.57 -4.09 3.14
C LEU A 84 10.50 -4.39 4.19
N SER A 85 9.22 -4.10 3.90
CA SER A 85 8.12 -4.43 4.82
C SER A 85 7.83 -5.92 4.92
N GLU A 86 8.13 -6.69 3.87
CA GLU A 86 7.96 -8.15 3.88
C GLU A 86 9.07 -8.80 4.70
N ILE A 87 10.33 -8.38 4.48
CA ILE A 87 11.49 -8.82 5.27
C ILE A 87 11.27 -8.50 6.75
N ALA A 88 10.74 -7.32 7.07
CA ALA A 88 10.42 -6.94 8.44
C ALA A 88 9.42 -7.88 9.14
N VAL A 89 8.54 -8.54 8.39
CA VAL A 89 7.50 -9.44 8.94
C VAL A 89 7.93 -10.90 8.91
N GLN A 90 8.54 -11.35 7.80
CA GLN A 90 8.89 -12.76 7.60
C GLN A 90 10.25 -13.12 8.16
N GLU A 91 11.22 -12.20 8.11
CA GLU A 91 12.64 -12.47 8.33
C GLU A 91 13.25 -11.46 9.32
N PRO A 92 12.94 -11.58 10.63
CA PRO A 92 13.37 -10.60 11.64
C PRO A 92 14.90 -10.51 11.77
N PHE A 93 15.62 -11.62 11.57
CA PHE A 93 17.09 -11.63 11.61
C PHE A 93 17.71 -10.82 10.46
N SER A 94 17.16 -10.98 9.25
CA SER A 94 17.59 -10.22 8.07
C SER A 94 17.29 -8.73 8.23
N PHE A 95 16.12 -8.39 8.77
CA PHE A 95 15.78 -7.00 9.06
C PHE A 95 16.71 -6.38 10.11
N LYS A 96 17.03 -7.13 11.17
CA LYS A 96 17.98 -6.69 12.20
C LYS A 96 19.36 -6.39 11.61
N ALA A 97 19.89 -7.27 10.76
CA ALA A 97 21.17 -7.05 10.09
C ALA A 97 21.20 -5.75 9.27
N LEU A 98 20.11 -5.41 8.58
CA LEU A 98 19.98 -4.14 7.86
C LEU A 98 19.96 -2.94 8.80
N VAL A 99 19.28 -3.04 9.93
CA VAL A 99 19.24 -1.97 10.94
C VAL A 99 20.62 -1.77 11.57
N ASP A 100 21.31 -2.86 11.90
CA ASP A 100 22.63 -2.84 12.51
C ASP A 100 23.68 -2.25 11.54
N GLN A 101 23.63 -2.61 10.25
CA GLN A 101 24.45 -1.99 9.20
C GLN A 101 24.28 -0.46 9.19
N VAL A 102 23.03 0.01 9.19
CA VAL A 102 22.72 1.45 9.21
C VAL A 102 23.18 2.14 10.49
N ARG A 103 23.16 1.44 11.64
CA ARG A 103 23.65 1.97 12.92
C ARG A 103 25.17 2.15 12.91
N MET A 104 25.90 1.13 12.45
CA MET A 104 27.35 1.16 12.37
C MET A 104 27.83 2.36 11.53
N MET A 105 27.21 2.59 10.38
CA MET A 105 27.60 3.67 9.46
C MET A 105 27.30 5.07 10.00
N ARG A 106 26.36 5.22 10.93
CA ARG A 106 25.97 6.54 11.49
C ARG A 106 26.72 6.91 12.76
N GLY A 107 27.59 6.04 13.27
CA GLY A 107 28.39 6.30 14.47
C GLY A 107 27.56 6.53 15.73
N THR A 108 26.27 6.14 15.73
CA THR A 108 25.43 6.20 16.92
C THR A 108 25.61 4.89 17.68
N ALA A 109 26.64 4.86 18.52
CA ALA A 109 26.82 3.86 19.58
C ALA A 109 25.72 4.02 20.66
#